data_AF-A0A2A2DZ82-F1
#
_entry.id   AF-A0A2A2DZ82-F1
#
_cell.length_a   1.000
_cell.length_b   1.000
_cell.length_c   1.000
_cell.angle_alpha   90.00
_cell.angle_beta   90.00
_cell.angle_gamma   90.00
#
_symmetry.space_group_name_H-M   'P 1'
#
loop_
_entity.id
_entity.type
_entity.pdbx_description
1 polymer ?
#
loop_
_entity_poly.entity_id
_entity_poly.type
_entity_poly.pdbx_seq_one_letter_code
_entity_poly.pdbx_strand_id
1 'polypeptide(L)'
;MTPQSLPRNLEAWVKYLDAVRLPIAEENHAQVLRALGDSRRSLRDIADLLQGTPAMALIVLREANSHGSQLGEPAESLEVALTRLGLKRAETLLQRLPPLPRKDIPLALRQLQLISQHATQQANGLFAARLARLWQEIHWGSLLFLAPLWPLAAAQPHLLETWEQRVMAKGEPASKVERDLFGTALLPLCLALAERWRLPDWIIQGYRLLANDHRLLVKALHIARDNEHPLQQQHRLDDDPPLRRWLTQPANTILLANGLALSAHQAWDSPHLLRWQRLAGLYLQLPLGDVQQAIHQQAAQSARQHAEQGLWHPAEALLWPWSTRRLSPRPTTAPTPKSDALGAWRKQCALLLQEPTPFANVPQLTACAGAALEACGLKRIMLLLADRQHSRLQAQFIAGLPRQALGLSLDPAQSQVLRRLLAEPGQLRLTPDNSAQFSAMLPGNLKSLFSGDQLLLRSLANNGRVVMLLVADQSGAPFADVTLQAFTKTAQCIERALGAFARRSR
;
A
#
# COMPACT_ATOMS: atom_id res chain seq x y z
N MET A 1 -18.05 23.18 14.42
CA MET A 1 -18.15 23.19 12.94
C MET A 1 -18.78 21.87 12.54
N THR A 2 -19.91 21.91 11.84
CA THR A 2 -20.57 20.71 11.30
C THR A 2 -19.57 19.94 10.42
N PRO A 3 -19.52 18.60 10.48
CA PRO A 3 -18.66 17.82 9.59
C PRO A 3 -19.18 18.04 8.16
N GLN A 4 -18.47 18.86 7.37
CA GLN A 4 -18.70 18.92 5.94
C GLN A 4 -18.48 17.51 5.39
N SER A 5 -19.48 16.99 4.71
CA SER A 5 -19.38 15.72 4.01
C SER A 5 -18.21 15.81 3.03
N LEU A 6 -17.28 14.84 3.11
CA LEU A 6 -16.17 14.75 2.17
C LEU A 6 -16.69 14.63 0.74
N PRO A 7 -16.02 15.24 -0.25
CA PRO A 7 -16.37 15.05 -1.66
C PRO A 7 -16.34 13.56 -2.02
N ARG A 8 -17.23 13.15 -2.95
CA ARG A 8 -17.37 11.74 -3.37
C ARG A 8 -17.18 11.51 -4.87
N ASN A 9 -16.98 12.58 -5.64
CA ASN A 9 -16.75 12.50 -7.08
C ASN A 9 -15.61 13.43 -7.51
N LEU A 10 -15.11 13.21 -8.73
CA LEU A 10 -13.94 13.89 -9.27
C LEU A 10 -14.09 15.43 -9.29
N GLU A 11 -15.17 15.97 -9.86
CA GLU A 11 -15.39 17.41 -9.97
C GLU A 11 -15.44 18.11 -8.60
N ALA A 12 -16.12 17.49 -7.63
CA ALA A 12 -16.23 18.03 -6.28
C ALA A 12 -14.86 18.02 -5.57
N TRP A 13 -14.05 16.97 -5.76
CA TRP A 13 -12.68 16.92 -5.25
C TRP A 13 -11.80 17.99 -5.90
N VAL A 14 -11.85 18.15 -7.22
CA VAL A 14 -11.07 19.17 -7.92
C VAL A 14 -11.43 20.56 -7.40
N LYS A 15 -12.73 20.88 -7.28
CA LYS A 15 -13.18 22.17 -6.74
C LYS A 15 -12.73 22.40 -5.30
N TYR A 16 -12.82 21.38 -4.45
CA TYR A 16 -12.42 21.45 -3.05
C TYR A 16 -10.92 21.69 -2.91
N LEU A 17 -10.10 20.87 -3.58
CA LEU A 17 -8.64 20.93 -3.49
C LEU A 17 -8.05 22.18 -4.15
N ASP A 18 -8.68 22.68 -5.22
CA ASP A 18 -8.27 23.93 -5.88
C ASP A 18 -8.35 25.16 -4.97
N ALA A 19 -9.28 25.14 -4.01
CA ALA A 19 -9.51 26.22 -3.06
C ALA A 19 -8.57 26.19 -1.85
N VAL A 20 -7.92 25.05 -1.57
CA VAL A 20 -7.02 24.90 -0.42
C VAL A 20 -5.81 25.80 -0.57
N ARG A 21 -5.45 26.51 0.51
CA ARG A 21 -4.19 27.26 0.60
C ARG A 21 -3.16 26.41 1.32
N LEU A 22 -2.02 26.18 0.68
CA LEU A 22 -0.94 25.41 1.28
C LEU A 22 -0.27 26.22 2.39
N PRO A 23 -0.17 25.68 3.61
CA PRO A 23 0.58 26.33 4.69
C PRO A 23 2.07 26.35 4.39
N ILE A 24 2.74 27.44 4.78
CA ILE A 24 4.18 27.61 4.62
C ILE A 24 4.83 27.86 5.98
N ALA A 25 6.06 27.38 6.17
CA ALA A 25 6.82 27.67 7.38
C ALA A 25 7.08 29.17 7.50
N GLU A 26 6.80 29.74 8.68
CA GLU A 26 7.00 31.16 9.01
C GLU A 26 8.39 31.68 8.61
N GLU A 27 9.44 30.91 8.93
CA GLU A 27 10.83 31.25 8.62
C GLU A 27 11.05 31.45 7.11
N ASN A 28 10.58 30.49 6.32
CA ASN A 28 10.72 30.52 4.86
C ASN A 28 9.86 31.64 4.26
N HIS A 29 8.67 31.87 4.82
CA HIS A 29 7.78 32.96 4.40
C HIS A 29 8.42 34.34 4.61
N ALA A 30 8.95 34.58 5.81
CA ALA A 30 9.68 35.80 6.12
C ALA A 30 10.98 35.96 5.30
N GLN A 31 11.67 34.86 4.98
CA GLN A 31 12.88 34.90 4.16
C GLN A 31 12.58 35.30 2.71
N VAL A 32 11.57 34.69 2.09
CA VAL A 32 11.21 34.97 0.70
C VAL A 32 10.63 36.37 0.52
N LEU A 33 9.77 36.84 1.44
CA LEU A 33 9.23 38.21 1.37
C LEU A 33 10.33 39.26 1.50
N ARG A 34 11.30 39.05 2.41
CA ARG A 34 12.48 39.92 2.50
C ARG A 34 13.31 39.91 1.21
N ALA A 35 13.45 38.76 0.57
CA ALA A 35 14.20 38.65 -0.68
C ALA A 35 13.50 39.36 -1.86
N LEU A 36 12.16 39.31 -1.93
CA LEU A 36 11.38 40.02 -2.95
C LEU A 36 11.45 41.54 -2.81
N GLY A 37 11.61 42.05 -1.58
CA GLY A 37 11.78 43.47 -1.30
C GLY A 37 13.21 44.00 -1.41
N ASP A 38 14.23 43.13 -1.55
CA ASP A 38 15.63 43.54 -1.66
C ASP A 38 16.01 43.76 -3.12
N SER A 39 16.13 45.02 -3.53
CA SER A 39 16.49 45.42 -4.90
C SER A 39 17.88 44.97 -5.36
N ARG A 40 18.71 44.46 -4.45
CA ARG A 40 20.05 43.92 -4.77
C ARG A 40 20.03 42.46 -5.19
N ARG A 41 18.93 41.73 -4.96
CA ARG A 41 18.82 40.32 -5.33
C ARG A 41 18.41 40.17 -6.78
N SER A 42 19.05 39.24 -7.48
CA SER A 42 18.64 38.88 -8.83
C SER A 42 17.38 38.01 -8.81
N LEU A 43 16.67 37.94 -9.94
CA LEU A 43 15.54 37.02 -10.11
C LEU A 43 15.95 35.56 -9.88
N ARG A 44 17.18 35.23 -10.26
CA ARG A 44 17.77 33.90 -10.05
C ARG A 44 17.94 33.59 -8.56
N ASP A 45 18.48 34.53 -7.78
CA ASP A 45 18.62 34.34 -6.32
C ASP A 45 17.27 34.14 -5.64
N ILE A 46 16.23 34.81 -6.13
CA ILE A 46 14.85 34.66 -5.62
C ILE A 46 14.26 33.32 -6.05
N ALA A 47 14.50 32.88 -7.29
CA ALA A 47 14.09 31.56 -7.77
C ALA A 47 14.76 30.42 -6.99
N ASP A 48 16.06 30.53 -6.71
CA ASP A 48 16.81 29.55 -5.90
C ASP A 48 16.28 29.47 -4.46
N LEU A 49 15.88 30.61 -3.86
CA LEU A 49 15.21 30.61 -2.56
C LEU A 49 13.85 29.91 -2.59
N LEU A 50 13.03 30.21 -3.61
CA LEU A 50 11.71 29.60 -3.79
C LEU A 50 11.81 28.09 -4.07
N GLN A 51 12.90 27.61 -4.66
CA GLN A 51 13.17 26.19 -4.83
C GLN A 51 13.24 25.45 -3.48
N GLY A 52 13.78 26.11 -2.45
CA GLY A 52 13.79 25.60 -1.07
C GLY A 52 12.39 25.49 -0.45
N THR A 53 11.38 26.10 -1.06
CA THR A 53 9.97 26.10 -0.63
C THR A 53 9.03 25.62 -1.75
N PRO A 54 8.90 24.30 -1.96
CA PRO A 54 8.16 23.73 -3.09
C PRO A 54 6.70 24.25 -3.21
N ALA A 55 6.01 24.45 -2.08
CA ALA A 55 4.66 25.01 -2.09
C ALA A 55 4.59 26.47 -2.56
N MET A 56 5.58 27.30 -2.25
CA MET A 56 5.64 28.68 -2.79
C MET A 56 5.94 28.66 -4.28
N ALA A 57 6.89 27.82 -4.71
CA ALA A 57 7.22 27.64 -6.12
C ALA A 57 5.99 27.25 -6.95
N LEU A 58 5.21 26.27 -6.48
CA LEU A 58 3.94 25.87 -7.11
C LEU A 58 2.98 27.04 -7.26
N ILE A 59 2.83 27.86 -6.23
CA ILE A 59 1.86 28.96 -6.21
C ILE A 59 2.26 30.07 -7.20
N VAL A 60 3.55 30.41 -7.26
CA VAL A 60 4.08 31.36 -8.26
C VAL A 60 3.87 30.85 -9.67
N LEU A 61 4.21 29.58 -9.95
CA LEU A 61 4.01 28.96 -11.27
C LEU A 61 2.54 28.90 -11.67
N ARG A 62 1.67 28.48 -10.75
CA ARG A 62 0.22 28.41 -10.98
C ARG A 62 -0.37 29.79 -11.31
N GLU A 63 0.02 30.82 -10.57
CA GLU A 63 -0.46 32.19 -10.83
C GLU A 63 0.09 32.76 -12.15
N ALA A 64 1.35 32.48 -12.49
CA ALA A 64 1.91 32.88 -13.77
C ALA A 64 1.17 32.20 -14.96
N ASN A 65 0.75 30.94 -14.79
CA ASN A 65 0.09 30.17 -15.84
C ASN A 65 -1.43 30.43 -15.92
N SER A 66 -2.07 30.88 -14.84
CA SER A 66 -3.49 31.25 -14.85
C SER A 66 -3.77 32.57 -15.60
N HIS A 67 -2.78 33.48 -15.64
CA HIS A 67 -2.89 34.80 -16.26
C HIS A 67 -2.26 34.92 -17.65
N GLY A 68 -1.70 33.84 -18.19
CA GLY A 68 -1.27 33.80 -19.59
C GLY A 68 -2.45 33.76 -20.55
N SER A 69 -2.32 34.39 -21.73
CA SER A 69 -3.24 34.15 -22.86
C SER A 69 -3.38 32.64 -23.09
N GLN A 70 -4.57 32.16 -23.48
CA GLN A 70 -4.80 30.76 -23.84
C GLN A 70 -3.85 30.28 -24.97
N LEU A 71 -3.28 31.23 -25.73
CA LEU A 71 -2.33 31.00 -26.82
C LEU A 71 -0.85 31.02 -26.38
N GLY A 72 -0.54 31.42 -25.13
CA GLY A 72 0.82 31.48 -24.62
C GLY A 72 1.27 30.17 -23.99
N GLU A 73 2.48 29.73 -24.30
CA GLU A 73 3.13 28.57 -23.68
C GLU A 73 3.22 28.77 -22.15
N PRO A 74 2.92 27.75 -21.33
CA PRO A 74 3.03 27.85 -19.87
C PRO A 74 4.46 28.17 -19.43
N ALA A 75 4.62 28.78 -18.25
CA ALA A 75 5.93 28.96 -17.64
C ALA A 75 6.42 27.62 -17.11
N GLU A 76 7.60 27.21 -17.57
CA GLU A 76 8.23 25.93 -17.20
C GLU A 76 9.30 26.07 -16.11
N SER A 77 9.68 27.31 -15.77
CA SER A 77 10.63 27.63 -14.70
C SER A 77 10.18 28.81 -13.84
N LEU A 78 10.71 28.89 -12.61
CA LEU A 78 10.38 30.00 -11.70
C LEU A 78 10.87 31.34 -12.21
N GLU A 79 12.02 31.42 -12.86
CA GLU A 79 12.52 32.68 -13.42
C GLU A 79 11.52 33.23 -14.45
N VAL A 80 11.08 32.39 -15.39
CA VAL A 80 10.06 32.76 -16.39
C VAL A 80 8.74 33.15 -15.72
N ALA A 81 8.33 32.40 -14.69
CA ALA A 81 7.11 32.70 -13.94
C ALA A 81 7.17 34.05 -13.23
N LEU A 82 8.28 34.35 -12.55
CA LEU A 82 8.52 35.63 -11.87
C LEU A 82 8.60 36.79 -12.85
N THR A 83 9.26 36.62 -14.00
CA THR A 83 9.30 37.64 -15.06
C THR A 83 7.91 37.95 -15.60
N ARG A 84 7.09 36.92 -15.86
CA ARG A 84 5.72 37.09 -16.37
C ARG A 84 4.78 37.71 -15.33
N LEU A 85 4.90 37.31 -14.07
CA LEU A 85 4.03 37.78 -12.99
C LEU A 85 4.40 39.20 -12.54
N GLY A 86 5.70 39.51 -12.54
CA GLY A 86 6.28 40.70 -11.94
C GLY A 86 6.45 40.56 -10.41
N LEU A 87 7.55 41.12 -9.88
CA LEU A 87 7.94 40.98 -8.47
C LEU A 87 6.88 41.48 -7.49
N LYS A 88 6.29 42.65 -7.74
CA LYS A 88 5.26 43.25 -6.85
C LYS A 88 4.02 42.36 -6.73
N ARG A 89 3.63 41.70 -7.82
CA ARG A 89 2.49 40.80 -7.83
C ARG A 89 2.83 39.46 -7.17
N ALA A 90 4.03 38.94 -7.39
CA ALA A 90 4.55 37.78 -6.67
C ALA A 90 4.57 38.02 -5.16
N GLU A 91 5.02 39.19 -4.72
CA GLU A 91 5.01 39.60 -3.31
C GLU A 91 3.58 39.62 -2.74
N THR A 92 2.65 40.30 -3.43
CA THR A 92 1.24 40.36 -3.02
C THR A 92 0.60 38.97 -2.91
N LEU A 93 0.95 38.07 -3.83
CA LEU A 93 0.47 36.69 -3.84
C LEU A 93 0.99 35.91 -2.62
N LEU A 94 2.30 35.97 -2.37
CA LEU A 94 2.94 35.22 -1.29
C LEU A 94 2.57 35.76 0.10
N GLN A 95 2.30 37.06 0.23
CA GLN A 95 1.79 37.66 1.48
C GLN A 95 0.44 37.07 1.93
N ARG A 96 -0.38 36.55 1.00
CA ARG A 96 -1.69 35.96 1.32
C ARG A 96 -1.62 34.51 1.80
N LEU A 97 -0.45 33.87 1.75
CA LEU A 97 -0.29 32.50 2.19
C LEU A 97 -0.32 32.43 3.71
N PRO A 98 -0.95 31.40 4.31
CA PRO A 98 -0.99 31.24 5.76
C PRO A 98 0.38 30.79 6.27
N PRO A 99 1.13 31.65 6.98
CA PRO A 99 2.35 31.23 7.63
C PRO A 99 1.99 30.43 8.89
N LEU A 100 2.64 29.30 9.10
CA LEU A 100 2.47 28.48 10.30
C LEU A 100 3.85 28.08 10.87
N PRO A 101 3.94 27.84 12.18
CA PRO A 101 5.10 27.17 12.75
C PRO A 101 5.31 25.82 12.08
N ARG A 102 6.56 25.45 11.80
CA ARG A 102 6.90 24.23 11.01
C ARG A 102 6.30 22.94 11.60
N LYS A 103 6.19 22.86 12.93
CA LYS A 103 5.58 21.75 13.67
C LYS A 103 4.06 21.60 13.45
N ASP A 104 3.38 22.70 13.13
CA ASP A 104 1.92 22.75 12.95
C ASP A 104 1.53 22.46 11.49
N ILE A 105 2.51 22.44 10.57
CA ILE A 105 2.30 21.99 9.19
C ILE A 105 2.09 20.46 9.19
N PRO A 106 1.00 19.96 8.57
CA PRO A 106 0.68 18.54 8.55
C PRO A 106 1.86 17.66 8.12
N LEU A 107 2.13 16.61 8.89
CA LEU A 107 3.25 15.70 8.65
C LEU A 107 3.19 15.08 7.25
N ALA A 108 2.00 14.66 6.81
CA ALA A 108 1.78 14.10 5.47
C ALA A 108 2.18 15.09 4.36
N LEU A 109 1.91 16.39 4.53
CA LEU A 109 2.30 17.41 3.56
C LEU A 109 3.83 17.59 3.51
N ARG A 110 4.47 17.76 4.68
CA ARG A 110 5.93 17.86 4.77
C ARG A 110 6.60 16.62 4.18
N GLN A 111 6.04 15.43 4.42
CA GLN A 111 6.55 14.18 3.89
C GLN A 111 6.47 14.10 2.35
N LEU A 112 5.35 14.52 1.74
CA LEU A 112 5.20 14.55 0.27
C LEU A 112 6.15 15.58 -0.38
N GLN A 113 6.35 16.73 0.26
CA GLN A 113 7.31 17.72 -0.21
C GLN A 113 8.75 17.18 -0.16
N LEU A 114 9.12 16.47 0.90
CA LEU A 114 10.41 15.79 1.00
C LEU A 114 10.59 14.71 -0.10
N ILE A 115 9.54 13.91 -0.37
CA ILE A 115 9.58 12.93 -1.48
C ILE A 115 9.80 13.64 -2.82
N SER A 116 9.17 14.78 -3.02
CA SER A 116 9.31 15.56 -4.27
C SER A 116 10.71 16.15 -4.42
N GLN A 117 11.30 16.67 -3.34
CA GLN A 117 12.70 17.12 -3.32
C GLN A 117 13.67 15.96 -3.60
N HIS A 118 13.43 14.78 -3.01
CA HIS A 118 14.20 13.59 -3.30
C HIS A 118 14.06 13.16 -4.77
N ALA A 119 12.86 13.22 -5.35
CA ALA A 119 12.64 12.96 -6.77
C ALA A 119 13.46 13.90 -7.65
N THR A 120 13.51 15.18 -7.31
CA THR A 120 14.35 16.15 -8.01
C THR A 120 15.84 15.84 -7.90
N GLN A 121 16.34 15.42 -6.72
CA GLN A 121 17.72 14.97 -6.56
C GLN A 121 18.02 13.74 -7.43
N GLN A 122 17.11 12.76 -7.46
CA GLN A 122 17.23 11.59 -8.34
C GLN A 122 17.26 12.00 -9.81
N ALA A 123 16.36 12.88 -10.24
CA ALA A 123 16.27 13.33 -11.62
C ALA A 123 17.54 14.06 -12.07
N ASN A 124 18.02 14.98 -11.25
CA ASN A 124 19.24 15.74 -11.50
C ASN A 124 20.46 14.82 -11.55
N GLY A 125 20.60 13.91 -10.59
CA GLY A 125 21.74 13.00 -10.50
C GLY A 125 21.79 11.96 -11.63
N LEU A 126 20.63 11.50 -12.11
CA LEU A 126 20.56 10.44 -13.12
C LEU A 126 20.52 10.97 -14.56
N PHE A 127 19.86 12.11 -14.80
CA PHE A 127 19.53 12.54 -16.17
C PHE A 127 20.15 13.88 -16.58
N ALA A 128 20.42 14.80 -15.65
CA ALA A 128 20.81 16.17 -16.02
C ALA A 128 22.13 16.24 -16.79
N ALA A 129 23.10 15.38 -16.50
CA ALA A 129 24.38 15.36 -17.25
C ALA A 129 24.17 15.05 -18.75
N ARG A 130 23.20 14.17 -19.09
CA ARG A 130 22.89 13.79 -20.47
C ARG A 130 21.92 14.77 -21.16
N LEU A 131 21.14 15.50 -20.37
CA LEU A 131 20.08 16.41 -20.81
C LEU A 131 20.30 17.83 -20.26
N ALA A 132 21.55 18.32 -20.28
CA ALA A 132 21.93 19.55 -19.58
C ALA A 132 21.14 20.80 -20.02
N ARG A 133 20.69 20.86 -21.27
CA ARG A 133 19.86 21.96 -21.78
C ARG A 133 18.43 21.96 -21.22
N LEU A 134 17.95 20.82 -20.74
CA LEU A 134 16.60 20.60 -20.24
C LEU A 134 16.56 20.49 -18.71
N TRP A 135 17.61 20.97 -18.04
CA TRP A 135 17.76 20.75 -16.60
C TRP A 135 16.66 21.45 -15.78
N GLN A 136 16.17 22.61 -16.23
CA GLN A 136 15.12 23.35 -15.53
C GLN A 136 13.79 22.58 -15.58
N GLU A 137 13.45 22.05 -16.75
CA GLU A 137 12.25 21.28 -17.02
C GLU A 137 12.27 19.96 -16.24
N ILE A 138 13.42 19.28 -16.22
CA ILE A 138 13.64 18.08 -15.40
C ILE A 138 13.49 18.42 -13.92
N HIS A 139 14.11 19.51 -13.46
CA HIS A 139 14.08 19.94 -12.07
C HIS A 139 12.65 20.27 -11.59
N TRP A 140 11.98 21.22 -12.24
CA TRP A 140 10.65 21.69 -11.85
C TRP A 140 9.59 20.64 -12.11
N GLY A 141 9.70 19.92 -13.22
CA GLY A 141 8.84 18.80 -13.53
C GLY A 141 8.89 17.71 -12.46
N SER A 142 10.10 17.38 -11.97
CA SER A 142 10.27 16.37 -10.91
C SER A 142 9.80 16.86 -9.54
N LEU A 143 10.04 18.14 -9.22
CA LEU A 143 9.65 18.74 -7.95
C LEU A 143 8.13 18.88 -7.81
N LEU A 144 7.44 19.19 -8.91
CA LEU A 144 6.01 19.49 -8.91
C LEU A 144 5.13 18.33 -9.35
N PHE A 145 5.72 17.20 -9.73
CA PHE A 145 4.96 16.04 -10.18
C PHE A 145 3.91 15.61 -9.15
N LEU A 146 4.28 15.50 -7.86
CA LEU A 146 3.35 15.13 -6.78
C LEU A 146 2.55 16.31 -6.20
N ALA A 147 2.71 17.53 -6.73
CA ALA A 147 2.01 18.72 -6.24
C ALA A 147 0.48 18.61 -6.19
N PRO A 148 -0.21 17.91 -7.13
CA PRO A 148 -1.65 17.69 -7.04
C PRO A 148 -2.13 17.03 -5.73
N LEU A 149 -1.27 16.28 -5.03
CA LEU A 149 -1.60 15.64 -3.75
C LEU A 149 -1.36 16.56 -2.54
N TRP A 150 -0.63 17.66 -2.68
CA TRP A 150 -0.30 18.53 -1.55
C TRP A 150 -1.52 19.18 -0.90
N PRO A 151 -2.52 19.70 -1.64
CA PRO A 151 -3.77 20.18 -1.04
C PRO A 151 -4.50 19.12 -0.24
N LEU A 152 -4.50 17.87 -0.71
CA LEU A 152 -5.13 16.75 -0.02
C LEU A 152 -4.38 16.44 1.28
N ALA A 153 -3.06 16.45 1.26
CA ALA A 153 -2.23 16.27 2.45
C ALA A 153 -2.34 17.43 3.46
N ALA A 154 -2.62 18.64 2.97
CA ALA A 154 -2.84 19.81 3.81
C ALA A 154 -4.22 19.78 4.50
N ALA A 155 -5.27 19.49 3.73
CA ALA A 155 -6.65 19.59 4.21
C ALA A 155 -7.15 18.30 4.87
N GLN A 156 -6.74 17.12 4.38
CA GLN A 156 -7.21 15.81 4.82
C GLN A 156 -6.06 14.79 4.96
N PRO A 157 -5.02 15.07 5.79
CA PRO A 157 -3.83 14.23 5.91
C PRO A 157 -4.14 12.76 6.25
N HIS A 158 -5.16 12.53 7.10
CA HIS A 158 -5.57 11.20 7.54
C HIS A 158 -6.03 10.27 6.40
N LEU A 159 -6.52 10.81 5.28
CA LEU A 159 -6.94 10.00 4.14
C LEU A 159 -5.74 9.37 3.43
N LEU A 160 -4.65 10.13 3.26
CA LEU A 160 -3.41 9.62 2.68
C LEU A 160 -2.72 8.63 3.61
N GLU A 161 -2.70 8.90 4.91
CA GLU A 161 -2.19 7.96 5.91
C GLU A 161 -2.97 6.64 5.89
N THR A 162 -4.30 6.72 5.84
CA THR A 162 -5.16 5.53 5.75
C THR A 162 -4.94 4.78 4.44
N TRP A 163 -4.79 5.49 3.32
CA TRP A 163 -4.48 4.90 2.03
C TRP A 163 -3.13 4.18 2.08
N GLU A 164 -2.08 4.81 2.62
CA GLU A 164 -0.74 4.23 2.71
C GLU A 164 -0.75 2.96 3.57
N GLN A 165 -1.44 2.98 4.70
CA GLN A 165 -1.58 1.79 5.56
C GLN A 165 -2.33 0.65 4.87
N ARG A 166 -3.47 0.93 4.21
CA ARG A 166 -4.27 -0.12 3.57
C ARG A 166 -3.59 -0.68 2.32
N VAL A 167 -3.02 0.18 1.48
CA VAL A 167 -2.42 -0.23 0.21
C VAL A 167 -1.00 -0.75 0.42
N MET A 168 -0.13 0.02 1.08
CA MET A 168 1.30 -0.30 1.16
C MET A 168 1.63 -1.30 2.28
N ALA A 169 0.97 -1.19 3.45
CA ALA A 169 1.26 -2.07 4.58
C ALA A 169 0.41 -3.36 4.56
N LYS A 170 -0.89 -3.27 4.24
CA LYS A 170 -1.81 -4.43 4.21
C LYS A 170 -1.96 -5.07 2.83
N GLY A 171 -1.44 -4.45 1.76
CA GLY A 171 -1.53 -4.99 0.41
C GLY A 171 -2.95 -4.98 -0.19
N GLU A 172 -3.87 -4.16 0.32
CA GLU A 172 -5.20 -4.04 -0.27
C GLU A 172 -5.12 -3.42 -1.69
N PRO A 173 -5.95 -3.87 -2.65
CA PRO A 173 -5.95 -3.28 -4.00
C PRO A 173 -6.24 -1.78 -3.97
N ALA A 174 -5.34 -0.95 -4.50
CA ALA A 174 -5.47 0.51 -4.51
C ALA A 174 -6.81 0.99 -5.06
N SER A 175 -7.29 0.40 -6.18
CA SER A 175 -8.57 0.75 -6.79
C SER A 175 -9.78 0.54 -5.87
N LYS A 176 -9.70 -0.37 -4.91
CA LYS A 176 -10.76 -0.61 -3.92
C LYS A 176 -10.66 0.44 -2.81
N VAL A 177 -9.47 0.62 -2.24
CA VAL A 177 -9.20 1.58 -1.18
C VAL A 177 -9.54 3.01 -1.62
N GLU A 178 -9.19 3.39 -2.84
CA GLU A 178 -9.48 4.71 -3.40
C GLU A 178 -10.97 4.98 -3.57
N ARG A 179 -11.74 3.99 -4.03
CA ARG A 179 -13.20 4.09 -4.09
C ARG A 179 -13.82 4.23 -2.70
N ASP A 180 -13.32 3.48 -1.72
CA ASP A 180 -13.82 3.55 -0.34
C ASP A 180 -13.55 4.93 0.29
N LEU A 181 -12.33 5.46 0.12
CA LEU A 181 -11.86 6.69 0.78
C LEU A 181 -12.29 7.96 0.04
N PHE A 182 -12.10 8.01 -1.28
CA PHE A 182 -12.29 9.22 -2.08
C PHE A 182 -13.54 9.18 -2.96
N GLY A 183 -14.08 7.98 -3.24
CA GLY A 183 -15.15 7.80 -4.24
C GLY A 183 -14.68 7.95 -5.70
N THR A 184 -13.39 8.24 -5.91
CA THR A 184 -12.75 8.36 -7.23
C THR A 184 -11.32 7.82 -7.15
N ALA A 185 -10.73 7.46 -8.29
CA ALA A 185 -9.32 7.10 -8.35
C ALA A 185 -8.41 8.33 -8.18
N LEU A 186 -7.23 8.15 -7.57
CA LEU A 186 -6.30 9.25 -7.29
C LEU A 186 -5.61 9.79 -8.54
N LEU A 187 -5.24 8.93 -9.50
CA LEU A 187 -4.52 9.35 -10.71
C LEU A 187 -5.36 10.29 -11.60
N PRO A 188 -6.64 10.00 -11.91
CA PRO A 188 -7.51 10.95 -12.60
C PRO A 188 -7.71 12.27 -11.84
N LEU A 189 -7.77 12.23 -10.50
CA LEU A 189 -7.84 13.44 -9.67
C LEU A 189 -6.58 14.30 -9.82
N CYS A 190 -5.39 13.66 -9.77
CA CYS A 190 -4.14 14.37 -9.95
C CYS A 190 -4.01 14.95 -11.37
N LEU A 191 -4.42 14.21 -12.40
CA LEU A 191 -4.45 14.68 -13.78
C LEU A 191 -5.35 15.92 -13.92
N ALA A 192 -6.59 15.86 -13.42
CA ALA A 192 -7.53 16.96 -13.51
C ALA A 192 -7.04 18.24 -12.80
N LEU A 193 -6.36 18.09 -11.65
CA LEU A 193 -5.73 19.21 -10.96
C LEU A 193 -4.53 19.76 -11.73
N ALA A 194 -3.66 18.90 -12.27
CA ALA A 194 -2.50 19.32 -13.06
C ALA A 194 -2.92 20.12 -14.31
N GLU A 195 -3.96 19.67 -15.01
CA GLU A 195 -4.54 20.38 -16.16
C GLU A 195 -5.17 21.70 -15.75
N ARG A 196 -5.97 21.71 -14.67
CA ARG A 196 -6.61 22.93 -14.14
C ARG A 196 -5.60 23.99 -13.71
N TRP A 197 -4.47 23.59 -13.14
CA TRP A 197 -3.40 24.50 -12.73
C TRP A 197 -2.43 24.86 -13.86
N ARG A 198 -2.59 24.24 -15.05
CA ARG A 198 -1.65 24.37 -16.17
C ARG A 198 -0.22 24.13 -15.71
N LEU A 199 0.01 23.02 -15.00
CA LEU A 199 1.36 22.59 -14.64
C LEU A 199 2.18 22.31 -15.92
N PRO A 200 3.52 22.33 -15.84
CA PRO A 200 4.38 21.98 -16.97
C PRO A 200 3.94 20.72 -17.72
N ASP A 201 3.98 20.76 -19.05
CA ASP A 201 3.35 19.75 -19.91
C ASP A 201 3.84 18.32 -19.63
N TRP A 202 5.12 18.16 -19.25
CA TRP A 202 5.66 16.84 -18.96
C TRP A 202 5.02 16.19 -17.72
N ILE A 203 4.53 16.99 -16.74
CA ILE A 203 3.75 16.48 -15.60
C ILE A 203 2.40 15.96 -16.09
N ILE A 204 1.71 16.74 -16.94
CA ILE A 204 0.42 16.35 -17.50
C ILE A 204 0.55 15.08 -18.34
N GLN A 205 1.59 14.99 -19.19
CA GLN A 205 1.87 13.79 -19.98
C GLN A 205 2.13 12.56 -19.10
N GLY A 206 2.91 12.72 -18.02
CA GLY A 206 3.15 11.64 -17.06
C GLY A 206 1.86 11.14 -16.39
N TYR A 207 0.97 12.04 -15.98
CA TYR A 207 -0.32 11.65 -15.43
C TYR A 207 -1.27 11.02 -16.46
N ARG A 208 -1.30 11.50 -17.71
CA ARG A 208 -2.08 10.87 -18.80
C ARG A 208 -1.60 9.45 -19.09
N LEU A 209 -0.28 9.25 -19.14
CA LEU A 209 0.30 7.91 -19.29
C LEU A 209 -0.10 6.98 -18.12
N LEU A 210 -0.07 7.49 -16.90
CA LEU A 210 -0.44 6.74 -15.70
C LEU A 210 -1.94 6.55 -15.51
N ALA A 211 -2.80 7.37 -16.10
CA ALA A 211 -4.25 7.26 -15.93
C ALA A 211 -4.92 6.50 -17.08
N ASN A 212 -4.44 6.70 -18.31
CA ASN A 212 -5.17 6.32 -19.52
C ASN A 212 -4.35 5.41 -20.45
N ASP A 213 -3.04 5.66 -20.61
CA ASP A 213 -2.25 5.09 -21.71
C ASP A 213 -1.10 4.17 -21.27
N HIS A 214 -1.41 3.17 -20.44
CA HIS A 214 -0.40 2.28 -19.86
C HIS A 214 0.35 1.37 -20.85
N ARG A 215 -0.13 1.22 -22.08
CA ARG A 215 0.35 0.16 -23.00
C ARG A 215 1.84 0.28 -23.30
N LEU A 216 2.33 1.51 -23.56
CA LEU A 216 3.74 1.75 -23.85
C LEU A 216 4.61 1.49 -22.61
N LEU A 217 4.16 1.98 -21.44
CA LEU A 217 4.84 1.75 -20.17
C LEU A 217 4.94 0.25 -19.83
N VAL A 218 3.85 -0.52 -20.01
CA VAL A 218 3.83 -1.96 -19.77
C VAL A 218 4.78 -2.70 -20.71
N LYS A 219 4.79 -2.36 -22.00
CA LYS A 219 5.74 -2.93 -22.97
C LYS A 219 7.19 -2.66 -22.56
N ALA A 220 7.52 -1.42 -22.22
CA ALA A 220 8.87 -1.05 -21.80
C ALA A 220 9.28 -1.76 -20.49
N LEU A 221 8.37 -1.84 -19.50
CA LEU A 221 8.61 -2.60 -18.27
C LEU A 221 8.86 -4.08 -18.53
N HIS A 222 8.17 -4.66 -19.51
CA HIS A 222 8.38 -6.06 -19.89
C HIS A 222 9.76 -6.28 -20.52
N ILE A 223 10.23 -5.36 -21.38
CA ILE A 223 11.61 -5.40 -21.91
C ILE A 223 12.63 -5.18 -20.78
N ALA A 224 12.40 -4.20 -19.92
CA ALA A 224 13.28 -3.85 -18.81
C ALA A 224 13.46 -4.99 -17.79
N ARG A 225 12.50 -5.92 -17.70
CA ARG A 225 12.56 -7.08 -16.80
C ARG A 225 13.77 -7.98 -17.07
N ASP A 226 14.19 -8.10 -18.32
CA ASP A 226 15.30 -8.94 -18.76
C ASP A 226 16.64 -8.19 -18.74
N ASN A 227 17.02 -7.70 -17.56
CA ASN A 227 18.17 -6.82 -17.39
C ASN A 227 19.54 -7.51 -17.50
N GLU A 228 19.57 -8.84 -17.60
CA GLU A 228 20.81 -9.63 -17.77
C GLU A 228 21.24 -9.75 -19.24
N HIS A 229 20.36 -9.38 -20.19
CA HIS A 229 20.61 -9.48 -21.63
C HIS A 229 20.43 -8.13 -22.35
N PRO A 230 21.32 -7.14 -22.14
CA PRO A 230 21.18 -5.80 -22.73
C PRO A 230 21.05 -5.78 -24.27
N LEU A 231 21.75 -6.67 -24.96
CA LEU A 231 21.65 -6.78 -26.42
C LEU A 231 20.26 -7.22 -26.87
N GLN A 232 19.63 -8.15 -26.16
CA GLN A 232 18.26 -8.58 -26.46
C GLN A 232 17.25 -7.46 -26.18
N GLN A 233 17.46 -6.68 -25.12
CA GLN A 233 16.64 -5.49 -24.84
C GLN A 233 16.73 -4.48 -25.98
N GLN A 234 17.94 -4.22 -26.49
CA GLN A 234 18.19 -3.33 -27.62
C GLN A 234 17.48 -3.82 -28.88
N HIS A 235 17.63 -5.10 -29.25
CA HIS A 235 16.93 -5.69 -30.40
C HIS A 235 15.40 -5.55 -30.29
N ARG A 236 14.82 -5.84 -29.12
CA ARG A 236 13.37 -5.70 -28.91
C ARG A 236 12.88 -4.25 -29.00
N LEU A 237 13.71 -3.27 -28.65
CA LEU A 237 13.40 -1.85 -28.84
C LEU A 237 13.53 -1.44 -30.31
N ASP A 238 14.50 -1.99 -31.02
CA ASP A 238 14.71 -1.72 -32.45
C ASP A 238 13.57 -2.31 -33.31
N ASP A 239 12.99 -3.43 -32.88
CA ASP A 239 11.79 -4.05 -33.49
C ASP A 239 10.48 -3.25 -33.24
N ASP A 240 10.46 -2.32 -32.28
CA ASP A 240 9.31 -1.44 -31.98
C ASP A 240 9.76 0.05 -31.95
N PRO A 241 9.99 0.68 -33.13
CA PRO A 241 10.45 2.07 -33.21
C PRO A 241 9.56 3.10 -32.49
N PRO A 242 8.20 2.98 -32.50
CA PRO A 242 7.34 3.82 -31.69
C PRO A 242 7.63 3.74 -30.19
N LEU A 243 7.82 2.52 -29.66
CA LEU A 243 8.16 2.30 -28.26
C LEU A 243 9.53 2.90 -27.92
N ARG A 244 10.54 2.67 -28.77
CA ARG A 244 11.88 3.25 -28.60
C ARG A 244 11.83 4.76 -28.56
N ARG A 245 11.15 5.39 -29.52
CA ARG A 245 10.99 6.86 -29.59
C ARG A 245 10.32 7.39 -28.33
N TRP A 246 9.22 6.76 -27.91
CA TRP A 246 8.52 7.13 -26.68
C TRP A 246 9.44 7.00 -25.46
N LEU A 247 10.11 5.86 -25.29
CA LEU A 247 10.97 5.59 -24.13
C LEU A 247 12.02 6.68 -23.97
N THR A 248 12.69 7.07 -25.06
CA THR A 248 13.77 8.07 -25.08
C THR A 248 13.31 9.53 -24.93
N GLN A 249 12.01 9.80 -24.79
CA GLN A 249 11.53 11.17 -24.59
C GLN A 249 12.01 11.72 -23.23
N PRO A 250 12.58 12.93 -23.19
CA PRO A 250 13.00 13.58 -21.94
C PRO A 250 11.89 13.67 -20.88
N ALA A 251 10.63 13.83 -21.30
CA ALA A 251 9.47 13.88 -20.39
C ALA A 251 9.36 12.65 -19.46
N ASN A 252 9.81 11.47 -19.90
CA ASN A 252 9.77 10.26 -19.07
C ASN A 252 10.71 10.34 -17.86
N THR A 253 11.75 11.19 -17.88
CA THR A 253 12.70 11.33 -16.77
C THR A 253 12.02 11.76 -15.46
N ILE A 254 11.02 12.64 -15.54
CA ILE A 254 10.24 13.10 -14.39
C ILE A 254 9.48 11.93 -13.76
N LEU A 255 8.84 11.11 -14.60
CA LEU A 255 8.08 9.94 -14.16
C LEU A 255 9.01 8.91 -13.53
N LEU A 256 10.16 8.62 -14.16
CA LEU A 256 11.15 7.69 -13.64
C LEU A 256 11.66 8.15 -12.27
N ALA A 257 12.05 9.42 -12.13
CA ALA A 257 12.58 9.95 -10.88
C ALA A 257 11.54 9.94 -9.75
N ASN A 258 10.29 10.32 -10.04
CA ASN A 258 9.21 10.27 -9.06
C ASN A 258 8.80 8.84 -8.69
N GLY A 259 8.77 7.92 -9.66
CA GLY A 259 8.54 6.49 -9.42
C GLY A 259 9.60 5.88 -8.51
N LEU A 260 10.88 6.23 -8.74
CA LEU A 260 12.01 5.84 -7.89
C LEU A 260 11.88 6.41 -6.47
N ALA A 261 11.70 7.73 -6.34
CA ALA A 261 11.64 8.39 -5.03
C ALA A 261 10.45 7.90 -4.18
N LEU A 262 9.26 7.76 -4.79
CA LEU A 262 8.06 7.28 -4.10
C LEU A 262 8.20 5.81 -3.69
N SER A 263 8.74 4.96 -4.56
CA SER A 263 8.89 3.52 -4.25
C SER A 263 10.01 3.27 -3.21
N ALA A 264 11.09 4.05 -3.24
CA ALA A 264 12.15 4.00 -2.24
C ALA A 264 11.66 4.45 -0.86
N HIS A 265 10.64 5.31 -0.81
CA HIS A 265 9.97 5.70 0.44
C HIS A 265 9.34 4.53 1.17
N GLN A 266 8.81 3.54 0.43
CA GLN A 266 8.30 2.31 1.00
C GLN A 266 9.44 1.41 1.51
N ALA A 267 10.35 1.04 0.60
CA ALA A 267 11.54 0.22 0.88
C ALA A 267 12.42 -0.02 -0.37
N TRP A 268 13.69 -0.37 -0.11
CA TRP A 268 14.71 -0.62 -1.13
C TRP A 268 14.59 -1.96 -1.86
N ASP A 269 14.10 -3.01 -1.20
CA ASP A 269 13.89 -4.34 -1.80
C ASP A 269 12.46 -4.56 -2.35
N SER A 270 11.69 -3.48 -2.55
CA SER A 270 10.31 -3.60 -3.02
C SER A 270 10.23 -3.98 -4.51
N PRO A 271 9.29 -4.85 -4.92
CA PRO A 271 9.08 -5.15 -6.35
C PRO A 271 8.65 -3.93 -7.17
N HIS A 272 8.06 -2.91 -6.53
CA HIS A 272 7.72 -1.65 -7.16
C HIS A 272 8.97 -0.85 -7.51
N LEU A 273 9.91 -0.70 -6.56
CA LEU A 273 11.16 0.01 -6.82
C LEU A 273 12.01 -0.70 -7.88
N LEU A 274 12.13 -2.03 -7.81
CA LEU A 274 12.91 -2.80 -8.79
C LEU A 274 12.42 -2.59 -10.23
N ARG A 275 11.10 -2.46 -10.43
CA ARG A 275 10.54 -2.15 -11.76
C ARG A 275 10.99 -0.79 -12.27
N TRP A 276 10.97 0.23 -11.42
CA TRP A 276 11.44 1.56 -11.77
C TRP A 276 12.95 1.62 -12.00
N GLN A 277 13.75 0.91 -11.19
CA GLN A 277 15.21 0.79 -11.36
C GLN A 277 15.55 0.15 -12.71
N ARG A 278 14.89 -0.94 -13.07
CA ARG A 278 15.07 -1.61 -14.36
C ARG A 278 14.66 -0.73 -15.53
N LEU A 279 13.53 -0.03 -15.42
CA LEU A 279 13.07 0.88 -16.47
C LEU A 279 14.02 2.08 -16.64
N ALA A 280 14.54 2.62 -15.54
CA ALA A 280 15.57 3.65 -15.56
C ALA A 280 16.87 3.13 -16.19
N GLY A 281 17.28 1.89 -15.89
CA GLY A 281 18.42 1.24 -16.54
C GLY A 281 18.23 1.04 -18.04
N LEU A 282 17.03 0.65 -18.47
CA LEU A 282 16.70 0.54 -19.89
C LEU A 282 16.76 1.92 -20.58
N TYR A 283 16.24 2.97 -19.95
CA TYR A 283 16.32 4.35 -20.47
C TYR A 283 17.76 4.85 -20.55
N LEU A 284 18.55 4.61 -19.50
CA LEU A 284 19.93 5.07 -19.38
C LEU A 284 20.92 4.16 -20.13
N GLN A 285 20.48 2.99 -20.61
CA GLN A 285 21.36 1.95 -21.15
C GLN A 285 22.51 1.62 -20.17
N LEU A 286 22.17 1.46 -18.89
CA LEU A 286 23.11 1.14 -17.82
C LEU A 286 22.76 -0.20 -17.17
N PRO A 287 23.77 -0.98 -16.73
CA PRO A 287 23.54 -2.15 -15.89
C PRO A 287 22.74 -1.81 -14.63
N LEU A 288 21.92 -2.76 -14.16
CA LEU A 288 21.07 -2.54 -13.00
C LEU A 288 21.86 -2.15 -11.74
N GLY A 289 23.04 -2.76 -11.53
CA GLY A 289 23.91 -2.46 -10.39
C GLY A 289 24.37 -0.99 -10.35
N ASP A 290 24.77 -0.45 -11.51
CA ASP A 290 25.22 0.95 -11.62
C ASP A 290 24.08 1.93 -11.34
N VAL A 291 22.88 1.61 -11.86
CA VAL A 291 21.67 2.40 -11.61
C VAL A 291 21.30 2.37 -10.13
N GLN A 292 21.33 1.21 -9.49
CA GLN A 292 21.06 1.06 -8.07
C GLN A 292 22.08 1.84 -7.22
N GLN A 293 23.37 1.75 -7.54
CA GLN A 293 24.42 2.51 -6.88
C GLN A 293 24.17 4.02 -7.00
N ALA A 294 23.89 4.50 -8.20
CA ALA A 294 23.61 5.92 -8.43
C ALA A 294 22.39 6.39 -7.62
N ILE A 295 21.30 5.63 -7.64
CA ILE A 295 20.07 5.94 -6.88
C ILE A 295 20.37 6.04 -5.37
N HIS A 296 21.14 5.11 -4.81
CA HIS A 296 21.50 5.14 -3.38
C HIS A 296 22.38 6.35 -3.04
N GLN A 297 23.34 6.69 -3.90
CA GLN A 297 24.18 7.88 -3.72
C GLN A 297 23.34 9.16 -3.76
N GLN A 298 22.39 9.27 -4.69
CA GLN A 298 21.47 10.41 -4.78
C GLN A 298 20.54 10.49 -3.57
N ALA A 299 20.08 9.35 -3.03
CA ALA A 299 19.31 9.34 -1.79
C ALA A 299 20.14 9.86 -0.60
N ALA A 300 21.40 9.44 -0.49
CA ALA A 300 22.29 9.94 0.56
C ALA A 300 22.58 11.45 0.40
N GLN A 301 22.74 11.95 -0.82
CA GLN A 301 22.91 13.38 -1.09
C GLN A 301 21.65 14.19 -0.75
N SER A 302 20.47 13.70 -1.13
CA SER A 302 19.17 14.29 -0.77
C SER A 302 19.02 14.39 0.76
N ALA A 303 19.37 13.32 1.48
CA ALA A 303 19.28 13.32 2.94
C ALA A 303 20.17 14.38 3.60
N ARG A 304 21.38 14.62 3.06
CA ARG A 304 22.28 15.67 3.58
C ARG A 304 21.69 17.08 3.44
N GLN A 305 20.81 17.29 2.47
CA GLN A 305 20.23 18.61 2.19
C GLN A 305 18.86 18.80 2.84
N HIS A 306 18.05 17.73 2.94
CA HIS A 306 16.62 17.83 3.21
C HIS A 306 16.12 16.97 4.37
N ALA A 307 16.95 16.10 4.97
CA ALA A 307 16.50 15.30 6.10
C ALA A 307 16.10 16.20 7.29
N GLU A 308 14.98 15.87 7.92
CA GLU A 308 14.41 16.61 9.05
C GLU A 308 13.92 15.62 10.09
N GLN A 309 14.05 15.98 11.38
CA GLN A 309 13.55 15.15 12.47
C GLN A 309 12.04 14.90 12.34
N GLY A 310 11.64 13.64 12.49
CA GLY A 310 10.25 13.21 12.41
C GLY A 310 9.73 12.97 10.98
N LEU A 311 10.50 13.30 9.95
CA LEU A 311 10.22 12.87 8.57
C LEU A 311 11.03 11.61 8.25
N TRP A 312 10.46 10.76 7.41
CA TRP A 312 11.15 9.59 6.90
C TRP A 312 11.89 9.93 5.60
N HIS A 313 13.20 9.67 5.56
CA HIS A 313 13.99 9.70 4.34
C HIS A 313 14.51 8.30 3.97
N PRO A 314 14.37 7.83 2.71
CA PRO A 314 14.82 6.49 2.29
C PRO A 314 16.30 6.18 2.59
N ALA A 315 17.14 7.20 2.63
CA ALA A 315 18.56 7.05 2.97
C ALA A 315 18.81 6.47 4.37
N GLU A 316 17.90 6.65 5.32
CA GLU A 316 17.98 6.05 6.65
C GLU A 316 17.98 4.51 6.56
N ALA A 317 17.14 3.96 5.68
CA ALA A 317 17.04 2.51 5.46
C ALA A 317 18.26 1.90 4.78
N LEU A 318 19.15 2.69 4.16
CA LEU A 318 20.41 2.17 3.58
C LEU A 318 21.38 1.67 4.66
N LEU A 319 21.19 2.12 5.91
CA LEU A 319 21.99 1.68 7.07
C LEU A 319 21.40 0.43 7.74
N TRP A 320 20.20 0.02 7.35
CA TRP A 320 19.44 -1.05 7.98
C TRP A 320 19.47 -2.33 7.13
N PRO A 321 19.02 -3.48 7.67
CA PRO A 321 18.86 -4.68 6.87
C PRO A 321 18.02 -4.41 5.61
N TRP A 322 18.44 -4.97 4.48
CA TRP A 322 17.89 -4.66 3.16
C TRP A 322 16.36 -4.82 3.06
N SER A 323 15.79 -5.77 3.81
CA SER A 323 14.35 -6.06 3.84
C SER A 323 13.53 -5.14 4.75
N THR A 324 14.14 -4.10 5.32
CA THR A 324 13.46 -3.21 6.26
C THR A 324 12.44 -2.34 5.54
N ARG A 325 11.20 -2.33 6.04
CA ARG A 325 10.08 -1.58 5.48
C ARG A 325 9.76 -0.39 6.39
N ARG A 326 9.57 0.80 5.81
CA ARG A 326 9.09 1.98 6.54
C ARG A 326 7.78 1.68 7.26
N LEU A 327 6.82 1.15 6.50
CA LEU A 327 5.54 0.71 6.99
C LEU A 327 5.58 -0.80 7.18
N SER A 328 5.82 -1.22 8.42
CA SER A 328 5.52 -2.60 8.79
C SER A 328 4.02 -2.70 9.08
N PRO A 329 3.30 -3.70 8.54
CA PRO A 329 1.96 -4.00 9.04
C PRO A 329 2.10 -4.17 10.54
N ARG A 330 1.43 -3.31 11.32
CA ARG A 330 1.50 -3.35 12.78
C ARG A 330 1.33 -4.81 13.18
N PRO A 331 2.31 -5.44 13.87
CA PRO A 331 2.14 -6.81 14.32
C PRO A 331 0.85 -6.80 15.11
N THR A 332 -0.17 -7.45 14.56
CA THR A 332 -1.46 -7.53 15.23
C THR A 332 -1.14 -8.45 16.39
N THR A 333 -0.84 -7.89 17.56
CA THR A 333 -0.52 -8.70 18.73
C THR A 333 -1.66 -9.68 18.88
N ALA A 334 -1.32 -10.97 18.87
CA ALA A 334 -2.33 -12.01 18.87
C ALA A 334 -3.23 -11.78 20.09
N PRO A 335 -4.54 -11.53 19.92
CA PRO A 335 -5.40 -11.17 21.03
C PRO A 335 -5.44 -12.35 21.99
N THR A 336 -4.94 -12.13 23.21
CA THR A 336 -4.99 -13.16 24.24
C THR A 336 -6.43 -13.27 24.75
N PRO A 337 -6.96 -14.50 24.92
CA PRO A 337 -8.28 -14.68 25.50
C PRO A 337 -8.30 -14.09 26.92
N LYS A 338 -9.33 -13.29 27.21
CA LYS A 338 -9.55 -12.69 28.54
C LYS A 338 -9.76 -13.78 29.60
N SER A 339 -9.48 -13.47 30.87
CA SER A 339 -9.63 -14.42 32.00
C SER A 339 -11.02 -15.11 32.03
N ASP A 340 -12.09 -14.34 31.82
CA ASP A 340 -13.45 -14.87 31.81
C ASP A 340 -13.71 -15.87 30.67
N ALA A 341 -13.11 -15.62 29.49
CA ALA A 341 -13.19 -16.51 28.34
C ALA A 341 -12.46 -17.84 28.61
N LEU A 342 -11.32 -17.79 29.31
CA LEU A 342 -10.63 -19.00 29.77
C LEU A 342 -11.45 -19.78 30.82
N GLY A 343 -12.18 -19.08 31.68
CA GLY A 343 -13.15 -19.69 32.60
C GLY A 343 -14.28 -20.42 31.87
N ALA A 344 -14.88 -19.77 30.86
CA ALA A 344 -15.91 -20.37 30.02
C ALA A 344 -15.38 -21.58 29.23
N TRP A 345 -14.16 -21.47 28.67
CA TRP A 345 -13.49 -22.56 27.96
C TRP A 345 -13.32 -23.81 28.82
N ARG A 346 -12.86 -23.66 30.08
CA ARG A 346 -12.73 -24.78 31.01
C ARG A 346 -14.06 -25.45 31.31
N LYS A 347 -15.14 -24.68 31.47
CA LYS A 347 -16.49 -25.21 31.70
C LYS A 347 -16.97 -26.04 30.50
N GLN A 348 -16.80 -25.53 29.28
CA GLN A 348 -17.20 -26.27 28.07
C GLN A 348 -16.36 -27.54 27.86
N CYS A 349 -15.05 -27.48 28.12
CA CYS A 349 -14.20 -28.68 28.05
C CYS A 349 -14.60 -29.72 29.11
N ALA A 350 -14.98 -29.29 30.31
CA ALA A 350 -15.48 -30.20 31.35
C ALA A 350 -16.78 -30.89 30.93
N LEU A 351 -17.71 -30.17 30.28
CA LEU A 351 -18.93 -30.76 29.72
C LEU A 351 -18.64 -31.77 28.62
N LEU A 352 -17.68 -31.48 27.72
CA LEU A 352 -17.24 -32.42 26.68
C LEU A 352 -16.67 -33.72 27.27
N LEU A 353 -16.01 -33.64 28.42
CA LEU A 353 -15.36 -34.77 29.08
C LEU A 353 -16.25 -35.51 30.10
N GLN A 354 -17.50 -35.10 30.29
CA GLN A 354 -18.40 -35.73 31.26
C GLN A 354 -18.83 -37.13 30.80
N GLU A 355 -18.75 -38.10 31.72
CA GLU A 355 -19.23 -39.47 31.53
C GLU A 355 -20.30 -39.79 32.60
N PRO A 356 -21.53 -40.22 32.22
CA PRO A 356 -22.02 -40.44 30.85
C PRO A 356 -22.17 -39.13 30.07
N THR A 357 -22.08 -39.22 28.74
CA THR A 357 -22.14 -38.04 27.86
C THR A 357 -23.47 -37.29 28.02
N PRO A 358 -23.45 -35.95 28.20
CA PRO A 358 -24.67 -35.16 28.35
C PRO A 358 -25.37 -34.88 27.00
N PHE A 359 -24.74 -35.21 25.87
CA PHE A 359 -25.23 -34.83 24.55
C PHE A 359 -26.22 -35.86 23.99
N ALA A 360 -27.40 -35.41 23.57
CA ALA A 360 -28.45 -36.24 22.98
C ALA A 360 -28.19 -36.59 21.51
N ASN A 361 -27.54 -35.69 20.76
CA ASN A 361 -27.31 -35.80 19.32
C ASN A 361 -26.02 -35.07 18.89
N VAL A 362 -25.60 -35.28 17.64
CA VAL A 362 -24.39 -34.65 17.07
C VAL A 362 -24.45 -33.12 17.11
N PRO A 363 -25.56 -32.45 16.75
CA PRO A 363 -25.66 -30.99 16.83
C PRO A 363 -25.36 -30.42 18.23
N GLN A 364 -25.86 -31.06 19.31
CA GLN A 364 -25.58 -30.62 20.68
C GLN A 364 -24.10 -30.75 21.03
N LEU A 365 -23.45 -31.86 20.63
CA LEU A 365 -22.02 -32.06 20.83
C LEU A 365 -21.21 -31.01 20.06
N THR A 366 -21.53 -30.78 18.78
CA THR A 366 -20.82 -29.80 17.95
C THR A 366 -21.07 -28.36 18.39
N ALA A 367 -22.22 -28.05 18.99
CA ALA A 367 -22.49 -26.74 19.57
C ALA A 367 -21.64 -26.49 20.83
N CYS A 368 -21.50 -27.48 21.72
CA CYS A 368 -20.61 -27.38 22.88
C CYS A 368 -19.14 -27.27 22.46
N ALA A 369 -18.73 -28.07 21.47
CA ALA A 369 -17.41 -27.98 20.85
C ALA A 369 -17.14 -26.59 20.24
N GLY A 370 -18.11 -26.05 19.50
CA GLY A 370 -18.07 -24.71 18.94
C GLY A 370 -17.91 -23.63 20.01
N ALA A 371 -18.71 -23.68 21.07
CA ALA A 371 -18.62 -22.75 22.19
C ALA A 371 -17.25 -22.82 22.90
N ALA A 372 -16.67 -24.02 23.06
CA ALA A 372 -15.31 -24.18 23.60
C ALA A 372 -14.24 -23.53 22.71
N LEU A 373 -14.40 -23.64 21.39
CA LEU A 373 -13.49 -23.06 20.40
C LEU A 373 -13.62 -21.53 20.31
N GLU A 374 -14.83 -20.99 20.43
CA GLU A 374 -15.05 -19.54 20.53
C GLU A 374 -14.40 -18.98 21.82
N ALA A 375 -14.62 -19.67 22.94
CA ALA A 375 -14.06 -19.28 24.24
C ALA A 375 -12.53 -19.34 24.29
N CYS A 376 -11.87 -20.16 23.45
CA CYS A 376 -10.42 -20.18 23.34
C CYS A 376 -9.83 -19.06 22.45
N GLY A 377 -10.69 -18.24 21.85
CA GLY A 377 -10.32 -17.04 21.08
C GLY A 377 -10.45 -17.18 19.56
N LEU A 378 -11.03 -18.27 19.05
CA LEU A 378 -11.29 -18.42 17.62
C LEU A 378 -12.56 -17.67 17.23
N LYS A 379 -12.55 -17.01 16.07
CA LYS A 379 -13.68 -16.16 15.62
C LYS A 379 -14.52 -16.82 14.56
N ARG A 380 -13.87 -17.48 13.60
CA ARG A 380 -14.57 -18.21 12.53
C ARG A 380 -14.24 -19.68 12.68
N ILE A 381 -15.27 -20.50 12.85
CA ILE A 381 -15.14 -21.93 13.13
C ILE A 381 -16.10 -22.68 12.23
N MET A 382 -15.67 -23.83 11.74
CA MET A 382 -16.49 -24.79 11.04
C MET A 382 -16.11 -26.21 11.49
N LEU A 383 -17.12 -26.99 11.88
CA LEU A 383 -16.98 -28.43 12.15
C LEU A 383 -17.68 -29.20 11.04
N LEU A 384 -16.91 -30.03 10.33
CA LEU A 384 -17.38 -30.88 9.24
C LEU A 384 -17.39 -32.33 9.71
N LEU A 385 -18.51 -33.03 9.55
CA LEU A 385 -18.63 -34.46 9.80
C LEU A 385 -18.26 -35.25 8.54
N ALA A 386 -17.40 -36.26 8.69
CA ALA A 386 -17.04 -37.19 7.63
C ALA A 386 -18.05 -38.35 7.56
N ASP A 387 -18.37 -38.78 6.34
CA ASP A 387 -19.15 -39.99 6.11
C ASP A 387 -18.31 -41.27 6.32
N ARG A 388 -18.97 -42.43 6.23
CA ARG A 388 -18.31 -43.73 6.43
C ARG A 388 -17.35 -44.14 5.32
N GLN A 389 -17.34 -43.47 4.17
CA GLN A 389 -16.40 -43.76 3.07
C GLN A 389 -15.33 -42.67 2.90
N HIS A 390 -15.34 -41.62 3.72
CA HIS A 390 -14.53 -40.40 3.52
C HIS A 390 -14.72 -39.80 2.11
N SER A 391 -15.92 -39.98 1.55
CA SER A 391 -16.36 -39.43 0.27
C SER A 391 -16.96 -38.04 0.41
N ARG A 392 -17.41 -37.67 1.62
CA ARG A 392 -18.12 -36.41 1.86
C ARG A 392 -17.86 -35.85 3.26
N LEU A 393 -17.58 -34.55 3.31
CA LEU A 393 -17.52 -33.75 4.53
C LEU A 393 -18.70 -32.77 4.56
N GLN A 394 -19.54 -32.84 5.59
CA GLN A 394 -20.74 -32.00 5.71
C GLN A 394 -20.68 -31.12 6.95
N ALA A 395 -20.94 -29.82 6.81
CA ALA A 395 -20.89 -28.88 7.92
C ALA A 395 -22.01 -29.18 8.94
N GLN A 396 -21.64 -29.32 10.21
CA GLN A 396 -22.56 -29.54 11.33
C GLN A 396 -22.68 -28.31 12.24
N PHE A 397 -21.62 -27.49 12.27
CA PHE A 397 -21.58 -26.29 13.08
C PHE A 397 -20.74 -25.22 12.37
N ILE A 398 -21.20 -23.98 12.48
CA ILE A 398 -20.45 -22.80 12.05
C ILE A 398 -20.56 -21.70 13.11
N ALA A 399 -19.49 -20.92 13.26
CA ALA A 399 -19.48 -19.68 14.01
C ALA A 399 -18.70 -18.62 13.23
N GLY A 400 -19.13 -17.35 13.30
CA GLY A 400 -18.47 -16.23 12.60
C GLY A 400 -18.45 -16.32 11.07
N LEU A 401 -19.26 -17.20 10.48
CA LEU A 401 -19.39 -17.41 9.04
C LEU A 401 -20.82 -17.10 8.56
N PRO A 402 -21.04 -16.81 7.25
CA PRO A 402 -22.38 -16.63 6.69
C PRO A 402 -23.24 -17.87 6.90
N ARG A 403 -24.55 -17.70 7.20
CA ARG A 403 -25.46 -18.82 7.47
C ARG A 403 -25.51 -19.85 6.33
N GLN A 404 -25.28 -19.45 5.08
CA GLN A 404 -25.25 -20.38 3.94
C GLN A 404 -24.12 -21.43 4.05
N ALA A 405 -23.05 -21.15 4.80
CA ALA A 405 -21.94 -22.07 4.98
C ALA A 405 -22.32 -23.35 5.76
N LEU A 406 -23.45 -23.37 6.48
CA LEU A 406 -23.93 -24.59 7.14
C LEU A 406 -24.38 -25.66 6.12
N GLY A 407 -24.76 -25.25 4.91
CA GLY A 407 -25.06 -26.15 3.81
C GLY A 407 -23.82 -26.67 3.06
N LEU A 408 -22.61 -26.29 3.47
CA LEU A 408 -21.39 -26.65 2.77
C LEU A 408 -21.15 -28.16 2.82
N SER A 409 -20.90 -28.72 1.64
CA SER A 409 -20.49 -30.10 1.43
C SER A 409 -19.21 -30.10 0.62
N LEU A 410 -18.17 -30.78 1.11
CA LEU A 410 -16.89 -30.92 0.43
C LEU A 410 -16.67 -32.37 0.02
N ASP A 411 -16.15 -32.56 -1.18
CA ASP A 411 -15.63 -33.85 -1.66
C ASP A 411 -14.11 -33.89 -1.39
N PRO A 412 -13.64 -34.76 -0.47
CA PRO A 412 -12.22 -34.88 -0.16
C PRO A 412 -11.36 -35.22 -1.38
N ALA A 413 -11.87 -35.95 -2.38
CA ALA A 413 -11.08 -36.38 -3.55
C ALA A 413 -10.50 -35.20 -4.34
N GLN A 414 -11.17 -34.04 -4.29
CA GLN A 414 -10.78 -32.81 -5.00
C GLN A 414 -9.65 -32.03 -4.32
N SER A 415 -9.17 -32.45 -3.14
CA SER A 415 -8.08 -31.78 -2.43
C SER A 415 -7.08 -32.77 -1.84
N GLN A 416 -5.79 -32.60 -2.16
CA GLN A 416 -4.73 -33.40 -1.56
C GLN A 416 -4.63 -33.18 -0.04
N VAL A 417 -4.87 -31.95 0.43
CA VAL A 417 -4.85 -31.61 1.85
C VAL A 417 -5.97 -32.35 2.60
N LEU A 418 -7.19 -32.32 2.07
CA LEU A 418 -8.33 -33.01 2.71
C LEU A 418 -8.15 -34.53 2.72
N ARG A 419 -7.66 -35.12 1.62
CA ARG A 419 -7.35 -36.56 1.57
C ARG A 419 -6.35 -36.97 2.66
N ARG A 420 -5.26 -36.21 2.81
CA ARG A 420 -4.24 -36.50 3.82
C ARG A 420 -4.79 -36.37 5.25
N LEU A 421 -5.54 -35.31 5.52
CA LEU A 421 -6.15 -35.08 6.84
C LEU A 421 -7.23 -36.14 7.18
N LEU A 422 -7.89 -36.74 6.19
CA LEU A 422 -8.87 -37.81 6.44
C LEU A 422 -8.25 -39.21 6.48
N ALA A 423 -7.09 -39.40 5.86
CA ALA A 423 -6.37 -40.67 5.89
C ALA A 423 -5.70 -40.89 7.25
N GLU A 424 -5.01 -39.87 7.78
CA GLU A 424 -4.32 -39.93 9.06
C GLU A 424 -4.68 -38.73 9.94
N PRO A 425 -4.90 -38.94 11.25
CA PRO A 425 -5.15 -37.83 12.17
C PRO A 425 -3.97 -36.84 12.15
N GLY A 426 -4.25 -35.60 11.79
CA GLY A 426 -3.22 -34.57 11.66
C GLY A 426 -3.74 -33.16 11.86
N GLN A 427 -2.81 -32.22 11.90
CA GLN A 427 -3.09 -30.78 11.99
C GLN A 427 -2.26 -30.05 10.95
N LEU A 428 -2.91 -29.19 10.17
CA LEU A 428 -2.27 -28.25 9.26
C LEU A 428 -2.50 -26.82 9.80
N ARG A 429 -1.40 -26.09 9.98
CA ARG A 429 -1.42 -24.67 10.30
C ARG A 429 -0.92 -23.88 9.10
N LEU A 430 -1.78 -23.03 8.56
CA LEU A 430 -1.38 -22.01 7.61
C LEU A 430 -0.77 -20.82 8.36
N THR A 431 0.40 -20.41 7.91
CA THR A 431 1.12 -19.20 8.30
C THR A 431 1.41 -18.38 7.04
N PRO A 432 1.76 -17.10 7.17
CA PRO A 432 2.12 -16.27 6.00
C PRO A 432 3.21 -16.93 5.13
N ASP A 433 4.16 -17.65 5.73
CA ASP A 433 5.27 -18.30 5.03
C ASP A 433 4.85 -19.48 4.17
N ASN A 434 3.78 -20.20 4.53
CA ASN A 434 3.36 -21.43 3.85
C ASN A 434 1.97 -21.31 3.18
N SER A 435 1.23 -20.23 3.43
CA SER A 435 -0.14 -20.00 2.95
C SER A 435 -0.25 -20.15 1.44
N ALA A 436 0.67 -19.55 0.67
CA ALA A 436 0.64 -19.60 -0.79
C ALA A 436 0.65 -21.03 -1.34
N GLN A 437 1.45 -21.92 -0.75
CA GLN A 437 1.57 -23.32 -1.18
C GLN A 437 0.33 -24.13 -0.82
N PHE A 438 -0.11 -24.07 0.44
CA PHE A 438 -1.20 -24.94 0.93
C PHE A 438 -2.59 -24.41 0.60
N SER A 439 -2.78 -23.09 0.52
CA SER A 439 -4.04 -22.45 0.13
C SER A 439 -4.40 -22.73 -1.33
N ALA A 440 -3.42 -23.02 -2.19
CA ALA A 440 -3.67 -23.48 -3.56
C ALA A 440 -4.24 -24.91 -3.63
N MET A 441 -4.03 -25.71 -2.58
CA MET A 441 -4.48 -27.11 -2.50
C MET A 441 -5.81 -27.29 -1.75
N LEU A 442 -6.39 -26.22 -1.21
CA LEU A 442 -7.70 -26.23 -0.55
C LEU A 442 -8.84 -26.07 -1.57
N PRO A 443 -10.02 -26.68 -1.34
CA PRO A 443 -11.18 -26.48 -2.20
C PRO A 443 -11.59 -25.00 -2.26
N GLY A 444 -11.98 -24.53 -3.45
CA GLY A 444 -12.37 -23.13 -3.68
C GLY A 444 -13.50 -22.65 -2.76
N ASN A 445 -14.47 -23.52 -2.47
CA ASN A 445 -15.60 -23.21 -1.57
C ASN A 445 -15.18 -23.02 -0.10
N LEU A 446 -14.11 -23.68 0.33
CA LEU A 446 -13.57 -23.50 1.68
C LEU A 446 -12.70 -22.23 1.73
N LYS A 447 -11.92 -21.98 0.68
CA LYS A 447 -11.06 -20.80 0.53
C LYS A 447 -11.85 -19.49 0.47
N SER A 448 -13.02 -19.50 -0.16
CA SER A 448 -13.90 -18.32 -0.20
C SER A 448 -14.44 -17.93 1.18
N LEU A 449 -14.64 -18.91 2.07
CA LEU A 449 -15.09 -18.70 3.45
C LEU A 449 -13.94 -18.27 4.37
N PHE A 450 -12.75 -18.84 4.16
CA PHE A 450 -11.53 -18.56 4.92
C PHE A 450 -10.44 -17.97 4.03
N SER A 451 -10.59 -16.68 3.69
CA SER A 451 -9.69 -15.95 2.80
C SER A 451 -8.40 -15.43 3.43
N GLY A 452 -8.16 -15.70 4.71
CA GLY A 452 -6.98 -15.21 5.43
C GLY A 452 -5.77 -16.13 5.27
N ASP A 453 -4.58 -15.57 5.50
CA ASP A 453 -3.29 -16.31 5.41
C ASP A 453 -2.95 -17.12 6.66
N GLN A 454 -3.85 -17.14 7.64
CA GLN A 454 -3.69 -17.87 8.89
C GLN A 454 -4.93 -18.69 9.19
N LEU A 455 -4.79 -20.00 9.15
CA LEU A 455 -5.89 -20.96 9.24
C LEU A 455 -5.42 -22.22 9.96
N LEU A 456 -6.27 -22.77 10.82
CA LEU A 456 -6.06 -24.07 11.46
C LEU A 456 -7.01 -25.08 10.84
N LEU A 457 -6.47 -26.20 10.36
CA LEU A 457 -7.22 -27.39 10.00
C LEU A 457 -6.76 -28.54 10.88
N ARG A 458 -7.70 -29.27 11.50
CA ARG A 458 -7.39 -30.41 12.35
C ARG A 458 -8.38 -31.54 12.16
N SER A 459 -7.85 -32.73 11.95
CA SER A 459 -8.60 -33.98 11.96
C SER A 459 -8.94 -34.38 13.39
N LEU A 460 -10.18 -34.80 13.62
CA LEU A 460 -10.65 -35.32 14.91
C LEU A 460 -10.99 -36.80 14.73
N ALA A 461 -10.27 -37.66 15.45
CA ALA A 461 -10.39 -39.10 15.31
C ALA A 461 -11.12 -39.76 16.49
N ASN A 462 -11.81 -40.86 16.19
CA ASN A 462 -12.39 -41.78 17.16
C ASN A 462 -11.86 -43.19 16.85
N ASN A 463 -11.16 -43.82 17.80
CA ASN A 463 -10.52 -45.13 17.64
C ASN A 463 -9.65 -45.24 16.37
N GLY A 464 -8.81 -44.23 16.11
CA GLY A 464 -7.88 -44.21 14.97
C GLY A 464 -8.51 -43.79 13.63
N ARG A 465 -9.84 -43.70 13.55
CA ARG A 465 -10.55 -43.25 12.34
C ARG A 465 -10.95 -41.78 12.46
N VAL A 466 -10.64 -40.97 11.45
CA VAL A 466 -11.07 -39.57 11.38
C VAL A 466 -12.58 -39.49 11.14
N VAL A 467 -13.31 -38.82 12.03
CA VAL A 467 -14.78 -38.68 11.97
C VAL A 467 -15.23 -37.24 11.76
N MET A 468 -14.39 -36.25 12.10
CA MET A 468 -14.67 -34.85 11.86
C MET A 468 -13.42 -34.10 11.41
N LEU A 469 -13.62 -33.00 10.69
CA LEU A 469 -12.60 -32.01 10.37
C LEU A 469 -12.99 -30.66 10.97
N LEU A 470 -12.09 -30.10 11.76
CA LEU A 470 -12.22 -28.77 12.36
C LEU A 470 -11.41 -27.76 11.52
N VAL A 471 -12.07 -26.67 11.10
CA VAL A 471 -11.45 -25.54 10.41
C VAL A 471 -11.72 -24.27 11.20
N ALA A 472 -10.68 -23.51 11.54
CA ALA A 472 -10.86 -22.28 12.32
C ALA A 472 -9.79 -21.21 12.08
N ASP A 473 -10.18 -19.94 12.23
CA ASP A 473 -9.25 -18.80 12.25
C ASP A 473 -9.70 -17.65 13.17
N GLN A 474 -8.89 -16.58 13.17
CA GLN A 474 -9.18 -15.32 13.85
C GLN A 474 -9.45 -14.17 12.87
N SER A 475 -10.17 -14.42 11.77
CA SER A 475 -10.47 -13.40 10.74
C SER A 475 -9.20 -12.75 10.15
N GLY A 476 -8.13 -13.55 9.97
CA GLY A 476 -6.84 -13.08 9.47
C GLY A 476 -5.86 -12.54 10.52
N ALA A 477 -6.26 -12.46 11.80
CA ALA A 477 -5.34 -12.13 12.89
C ALA A 477 -4.47 -13.35 13.28
N PRO A 478 -3.28 -13.12 13.87
CA PRO A 478 -2.43 -14.22 14.32
C PRO A 478 -2.93 -14.89 15.59
N PHE A 479 -2.56 -16.17 15.73
CA PHE A 479 -2.88 -16.97 16.91
C PHE A 479 -1.88 -16.72 18.04
N ALA A 480 -2.38 -16.52 19.27
CA ALA A 480 -1.55 -16.46 20.47
C ALA A 480 -1.16 -17.89 20.88
N ASP A 481 0.00 -18.08 21.52
CA ASP A 481 0.43 -19.40 21.97
C ASP A 481 -0.58 -20.06 22.91
N VAL A 482 -1.19 -19.27 23.79
CA VAL A 482 -2.27 -19.73 24.69
C VAL A 482 -3.47 -20.24 23.89
N THR A 483 -3.86 -19.57 22.80
CA THR A 483 -4.95 -20.01 21.93
C THR A 483 -4.59 -21.30 21.19
N LEU A 484 -3.35 -21.46 20.73
CA LEU A 484 -2.90 -22.69 20.06
C LEU A 484 -2.87 -23.90 21.02
N GLN A 485 -2.41 -23.68 22.24
CA GLN A 485 -2.45 -24.70 23.31
C GLN A 485 -3.89 -25.06 23.68
N ALA A 486 -4.76 -24.05 23.85
CA ALA A 486 -6.17 -24.26 24.15
C ALA A 486 -6.89 -24.97 22.99
N PHE A 487 -6.63 -24.60 21.74
CA PHE A 487 -7.16 -25.29 20.56
C PHE A 487 -6.80 -26.78 20.56
N THR A 488 -5.53 -27.11 20.82
CA THR A 488 -5.06 -28.50 20.88
C THR A 488 -5.78 -29.29 21.98
N LYS A 489 -5.93 -28.69 23.17
CA LYS A 489 -6.66 -29.30 24.29
C LYS A 489 -8.16 -29.44 24.00
N THR A 490 -8.79 -28.44 23.39
CA THR A 490 -10.20 -28.50 22.99
C THR A 490 -10.41 -29.63 21.99
N ALA A 491 -9.54 -29.77 20.99
CA ALA A 491 -9.62 -30.87 20.04
C ALA A 491 -9.55 -32.24 20.72
N GLN A 492 -8.64 -32.43 21.67
CA GLN A 492 -8.56 -33.66 22.47
C GLN A 492 -9.84 -33.91 23.30
N CYS A 493 -10.44 -32.86 23.86
CA CYS A 493 -11.71 -32.97 24.58
C CYS A 493 -12.85 -33.41 23.63
N ILE A 494 -12.88 -32.86 22.41
CA ILE A 494 -13.86 -33.23 21.39
C ILE A 494 -13.67 -34.70 20.97
N GLU A 495 -12.43 -35.15 20.74
CA GLU A 495 -12.13 -36.55 20.39
C GLU A 495 -12.61 -37.53 21.48
N ARG A 496 -12.37 -37.21 22.76
CA ARG A 496 -12.88 -38.01 23.89
C ARG A 496 -14.40 -37.98 23.96
N ALA A 497 -15.02 -36.81 23.78
CA ALA A 497 -16.48 -36.66 23.75
C ALA A 497 -17.11 -37.51 22.63
N LEU A 498 -16.52 -37.51 21.44
CA LEU A 498 -16.94 -38.34 20.30
C LEU A 498 -16.84 -39.84 20.62
N GLY A 499 -15.77 -40.25 21.30
CA GLY A 499 -15.59 -41.62 21.78
C GLY A 499 -16.63 -42.05 22.82
N ALA A 500 -16.95 -41.18 23.78
CA ALA A 500 -18.00 -41.44 24.78
C ALA A 500 -19.40 -41.45 24.14
N PHE A 501 -19.67 -40.53 23.21
CA PHE A 501 -20.93 -40.44 22.48
C PHE A 501 -21.19 -41.67 21.61
N ALA A 502 -20.16 -42.19 20.93
CA ALA A 502 -20.27 -43.41 20.13
C ALA A 502 -20.53 -44.67 20.97
N ARG A 503 -20.08 -44.69 22.23
CA ARG A 503 -20.34 -45.81 23.16
C ARG A 503 -21.78 -45.82 23.68
N ARG A 504 -22.45 -44.68 23.75
CA ARG A 504 -23.87 -44.59 24.17
C ARG A 504 -24.83 -45.26 23.18
N SER A 505 -24.48 -45.24 21.90
CA SER A 505 -25.28 -45.86 20.83
C SER A 505 -25.11 -47.38 20.71
N ARG A 506 -24.39 -48.02 21.64
CA ARG A 506 -24.28 -49.47 21.74
C ARG A 506 -25.09 -50.02 22.90
#